data_AF-A0A497FNH3-F1
#
_entry.id   AF-A0A497FNH3-F1
#
_cell.length_a   1.000
_cell.length_b   1.000
_cell.length_c   1.000
_cell.angle_alpha   90.00
_cell.angle_beta   90.00
_cell.angle_gamma   90.00
#
_symmetry.space_group_name_H-M   'P 1'
#
loop_
_entity.id
_entity.type
_entity.pdbx_description
1 polymer ?
#
loop_
_entity_poly.entity_id
_entity_poly.type
_entity_poly.pdbx_seq_one_letter_code
_entity_poly.pdbx_strand_id
1 'polypeptide(L)'
;MLHNDKLYAFSGAWGDEPLKMSLPGLPENYHLERHTYTISMHETLALWFIDSHLRGLALLTHTGKSMVVHEGHPYSIGLTSMKPSASLGILLDIDGGPVDREWVWNDIHPWQLRVLEGSPRPSLLLKLHLLRSRSLLEGKVTEKQLISHPIPALGLQVTLLFKADESGRLSIETYTLNGTWEELDSLKIPENKLISYTIGENVPLVRVSYSPKTVPATISVAQVFIC
;
A
#
# COMPACT_ATOMS: atom_id res chain seq x y z
N MET A 1 21.32 -0.38 2.85
CA MET A 1 19.87 -0.65 2.82
C MET A 1 19.22 -0.60 4.22
N LEU A 2 19.96 -0.91 5.29
CA LEU A 2 19.52 -0.68 6.68
C LEU A 2 20.22 0.57 7.24
N HIS A 3 19.45 1.49 7.84
CA HIS A 3 19.99 2.58 8.66
C HIS A 3 19.18 2.68 9.94
N ASN A 4 19.82 2.51 11.10
CA ASN A 4 19.20 2.46 12.42
C ASN A 4 18.06 1.42 12.49
N ASP A 5 18.32 0.18 12.06
CA ASP A 5 17.35 -0.93 12.04
C ASP A 5 16.09 -0.70 11.17
N LYS A 6 16.17 0.25 10.22
CA LYS A 6 15.08 0.52 9.27
C LYS A 6 15.49 0.17 7.85
N LEU A 7 14.60 -0.57 7.18
CA LEU A 7 14.69 -0.85 5.76
C LEU A 7 13.92 0.20 4.98
N TYR A 8 14.48 0.71 3.89
CA TYR A 8 13.84 1.71 3.04
C TYR A 8 13.59 1.17 1.63
N ALA A 9 12.47 1.57 1.04
CA ALA A 9 12.14 1.42 -0.37
C ALA A 9 12.35 2.75 -1.10
N PHE A 10 12.92 2.66 -2.30
CA PHE A 10 13.16 3.80 -3.19
C PHE A 10 12.48 3.57 -4.54
N SER A 11 11.87 4.61 -5.11
CA SER A 11 11.24 4.54 -6.44
C SER A 11 11.22 5.89 -7.14
N GLY A 12 11.55 5.92 -8.43
CA GLY A 12 11.58 7.13 -9.22
C GLY A 12 12.48 6.97 -10.44
N ALA A 13 12.63 8.06 -11.18
CA ALA A 13 13.55 8.14 -12.31
C ALA A 13 14.65 9.18 -12.05
N TRP A 14 15.74 9.09 -12.80
CA TRP A 14 16.86 10.02 -12.72
C TRP A 14 16.43 11.46 -13.03
N GLY A 15 16.87 12.41 -12.21
CA GLY A 15 16.62 13.85 -12.40
C GLY A 15 15.76 14.51 -11.31
N ASP A 16 15.04 13.75 -10.50
CA ASP A 16 14.23 14.23 -9.37
C ASP A 16 14.55 13.46 -8.07
N GLU A 17 14.11 13.99 -6.93
CA GLU A 17 14.19 13.28 -5.65
C GLU A 17 13.30 12.01 -5.68
N PRO A 18 13.88 10.80 -5.55
CA PRO A 18 13.09 9.57 -5.59
C PRO A 18 12.17 9.50 -4.38
N LEU A 19 11.03 8.83 -4.55
CA LEU A 19 10.19 8.42 -3.44
C LEU A 19 11.01 7.55 -2.50
N LYS A 20 11.09 7.96 -1.24
CA LYS A 20 11.73 7.20 -0.16
C LYS A 20 10.69 6.88 0.90
N MET A 21 10.51 5.60 1.21
CA MET A 21 9.59 5.13 2.25
C MET A 21 10.27 4.12 3.16
N SER A 22 10.01 4.20 4.46
CA SER A 22 10.38 3.15 5.40
C SER A 22 9.45 1.93 5.25
N LEU A 23 10.00 0.72 5.27
CA LEU A 23 9.22 -0.53 5.20
C LEU A 23 8.96 -1.05 6.64
N PRO A 24 7.70 -1.23 7.05
CA PRO A 24 7.36 -1.78 8.36
C PRO A 24 7.57 -3.30 8.40
N GLY A 25 7.64 -3.85 9.62
CA GLY A 25 7.61 -5.30 9.82
C GLY A 25 8.87 -6.03 9.33
N LEU A 26 10.04 -5.42 9.53
CA LEU A 26 11.32 -6.11 9.42
C LEU A 26 11.34 -7.29 10.41
N PRO A 27 11.76 -8.50 10.00
CA PRO A 27 11.87 -9.64 10.90
C PRO A 27 12.86 -9.35 12.03
N GLU A 28 12.53 -9.69 13.28
CA GLU A 28 13.42 -9.42 14.42
C GLU A 28 14.75 -10.19 14.32
N ASN A 29 14.70 -11.36 13.68
CA ASN A 29 15.83 -12.26 13.43
C ASN A 29 16.51 -12.02 12.06
N TYR A 30 16.32 -10.84 11.44
CA TYR A 30 16.85 -10.55 10.10
C TYR A 30 18.38 -10.77 9.94
N HIS A 31 19.13 -10.66 11.04
CA HIS A 31 20.58 -10.82 11.10
C HIS A 31 21.03 -12.26 11.43
N LEU A 32 20.09 -13.14 11.80
CA LEU A 32 20.36 -14.53 12.21
C LEU A 32 19.88 -15.53 11.17
N GLU A 33 18.78 -15.23 10.49
CA GLU A 33 18.10 -16.14 9.59
C GLU A 33 17.99 -15.59 8.16
N ARG A 34 17.69 -16.50 7.24
CA ARG A 34 17.48 -16.13 5.84
C ARG A 34 16.04 -15.66 5.63
N HIS A 35 15.89 -14.44 5.13
CA HIS A 35 14.61 -13.86 4.72
C HIS A 35 14.60 -13.61 3.21
N THR A 36 13.41 -13.47 2.64
CA THR A 36 13.23 -13.15 1.21
C THR A 36 12.72 -11.73 1.04
N TYR A 37 13.39 -10.96 0.20
CA TYR A 37 13.03 -9.59 -0.14
C TYR A 37 12.66 -9.53 -1.63
N THR A 38 11.40 -9.26 -1.93
CA THR A 38 10.89 -9.28 -3.31
C THR A 38 10.36 -7.92 -3.71
N ILE A 39 10.76 -7.45 -4.89
CA ILE A 39 10.18 -6.29 -5.56
C ILE A 39 9.44 -6.78 -6.80
N SER A 40 8.13 -6.51 -6.87
CA SER A 40 7.30 -6.79 -8.06
C SER A 40 6.93 -5.48 -8.73
N MET A 41 7.28 -5.36 -10.00
CA MET A 41 6.99 -4.17 -10.81
C MET A 41 5.85 -4.45 -11.79
N HIS A 42 4.88 -3.54 -11.81
CA HIS A 42 3.73 -3.52 -12.71
C HIS A 42 3.72 -2.18 -13.47
N GLU A 43 2.77 -2.00 -14.39
CA GLU A 43 2.72 -0.79 -15.21
C GLU A 43 2.56 0.50 -14.39
N THR A 44 1.73 0.47 -13.33
CA THR A 44 1.43 1.63 -12.49
C THR A 44 1.84 1.42 -11.02
N LEU A 45 2.44 0.29 -10.69
CA LEU A 45 2.71 -0.10 -9.30
C LEU A 45 4.07 -0.76 -9.11
N ALA A 46 4.76 -0.39 -8.04
CA ALA A 46 5.85 -1.15 -7.46
C ALA A 46 5.43 -1.69 -6.09
N LEU A 47 5.73 -2.96 -5.82
CA LEU A 47 5.34 -3.65 -4.59
C LEU A 47 6.57 -4.25 -3.92
N TRP A 48 6.74 -4.00 -2.62
CA TRP A 48 7.80 -4.57 -1.81
C TRP A 48 7.24 -5.61 -0.84
N PHE A 49 7.83 -6.80 -0.85
CA PHE A 49 7.50 -7.89 0.05
C PHE A 49 8.70 -8.30 0.90
N ILE A 50 8.43 -8.63 2.16
CA ILE A 50 9.37 -9.33 3.04
C ILE A 50 8.68 -10.62 3.47
N ASP A 51 9.30 -11.77 3.19
CA ASP A 51 8.75 -13.10 3.46
C ASP A 51 7.31 -13.25 2.96
N SER A 52 7.07 -12.82 1.71
CA SER A 52 5.77 -12.82 1.03
C SER A 52 4.69 -11.89 1.63
N HIS A 53 5.03 -11.06 2.61
CA HIS A 53 4.12 -10.06 3.17
C HIS A 53 4.36 -8.70 2.52
N LEU A 54 3.31 -8.07 2.00
CA LEU A 54 3.37 -6.72 1.44
C LEU A 54 3.79 -5.72 2.53
N ARG A 55 4.89 -5.00 2.32
CA ARG A 55 5.44 -3.98 3.21
C ARG A 55 5.48 -2.58 2.61
N GLY A 56 5.51 -2.47 1.29
CA GLY A 56 5.56 -1.17 0.63
C GLY A 56 4.84 -1.18 -0.70
N LEU A 57 4.33 -0.01 -1.07
CA LEU A 57 3.68 0.21 -2.35
C LEU A 57 4.00 1.61 -2.89
N ALA A 58 4.37 1.69 -4.16
CA ALA A 58 4.54 2.97 -4.85
C ALA A 58 3.66 3.01 -6.09
N LEU A 59 2.87 4.07 -6.23
CA LEU A 59 2.20 4.43 -7.46
C LEU A 59 3.21 5.07 -8.41
N LEU A 60 3.41 4.43 -9.56
CA LEU A 60 4.33 4.86 -10.60
C LEU A 60 3.61 5.81 -11.55
N THR A 61 3.77 7.10 -11.31
CA THR A 61 3.09 8.18 -12.03
C THR A 61 3.98 9.43 -12.13
N HIS A 62 3.48 10.48 -12.81
CA HIS A 62 4.14 11.77 -12.95
C HIS A 62 3.40 12.82 -12.11
N THR A 63 3.84 13.05 -10.86
CA THR A 63 3.22 14.04 -9.94
C THR A 63 4.07 15.30 -9.71
N GLY A 64 5.21 15.45 -10.38
CA GLY A 64 6.13 16.59 -10.25
C GLY A 64 6.95 16.60 -8.96
N LYS A 65 6.43 16.01 -7.87
CA LYS A 65 7.19 15.68 -6.65
C LYS A 65 6.75 14.34 -6.09
N SER A 66 7.71 13.58 -5.55
CA SER A 66 7.44 12.34 -4.83
C SER A 66 6.72 12.63 -3.52
N MET A 67 5.71 11.82 -3.19
CA MET A 67 4.88 12.02 -1.99
C MET A 67 4.73 10.73 -1.22
N VAL A 68 5.03 10.80 0.08
CA VAL A 68 4.73 9.70 1.01
C VAL A 68 3.35 9.95 1.59
N VAL A 69 2.38 9.09 1.26
CA VAL A 69 0.99 9.24 1.73
C VAL A 69 0.84 8.67 3.14
N HIS A 70 1.51 7.55 3.39
CA HIS A 70 1.55 6.93 4.70
C HIS A 70 2.82 6.10 4.87
N GLU A 71 3.43 6.18 6.06
CA GLU A 71 4.50 5.29 6.48
C GLU A 71 4.09 4.43 7.68
N GLY A 72 4.49 3.15 7.66
CA GLY A 72 4.27 2.22 8.75
C GLY A 72 3.18 1.19 8.44
N HIS A 73 2.59 0.59 9.47
CA HIS A 73 1.70 -0.56 9.29
C HIS A 73 0.38 -0.24 8.56
N PRO A 74 -0.18 -1.24 7.82
CA PRO A 74 0.40 -2.57 7.54
C PRO A 74 1.51 -2.55 6.48
N TYR A 75 1.51 -1.56 5.59
CA TYR A 75 2.55 -1.28 4.59
C TYR A 75 2.66 0.24 4.37
N SER A 76 3.80 0.71 3.90
CA SER A 76 3.95 2.12 3.50
C SER A 76 3.47 2.33 2.06
N ILE A 77 2.96 3.52 1.76
CA ILE A 77 2.41 3.86 0.45
C ILE A 77 2.77 5.28 0.01
N GLY A 78 3.13 5.44 -1.27
CA GLY A 78 3.53 6.72 -1.84
C GLY A 78 3.35 6.83 -3.36
N LEU A 79 3.62 8.01 -3.88
CA LEU A 79 3.56 8.38 -5.30
C LEU A 79 4.93 8.85 -5.76
N THR A 80 5.37 8.41 -6.94
CA THR A 80 6.62 8.86 -7.55
C THR A 80 6.46 10.21 -8.24
N SER A 81 7.50 11.05 -8.21
CA SER A 81 7.58 12.27 -9.03
C SER A 81 7.52 11.99 -10.52
N MET A 82 8.18 10.91 -10.95
CA MET A 82 8.32 10.50 -12.34
C MET A 82 8.18 8.98 -12.45
N LYS A 83 7.35 8.53 -13.40
CA LYS A 83 7.15 7.11 -13.68
C LYS A 83 8.45 6.51 -14.26
N PRO A 84 9.10 5.56 -13.57
CA PRO A 84 10.23 4.83 -14.15
C PRO A 84 9.76 3.96 -15.31
N SER A 85 10.69 3.61 -16.21
CA SER A 85 10.38 2.63 -17.27
C SER A 85 10.05 1.28 -16.64
N ALA A 86 8.90 0.72 -17.00
CA ALA A 86 8.48 -0.61 -16.56
C ALA A 86 9.27 -1.74 -17.25
N SER A 87 10.04 -1.42 -18.31
CA SER A 87 10.78 -2.38 -19.13
C SER A 87 12.31 -2.25 -19.02
N LEU A 88 12.82 -1.27 -18.28
CA LEU A 88 14.24 -1.22 -17.95
C LEU A 88 14.46 -2.03 -16.69
N GLY A 89 15.32 -3.04 -16.78
CA GLY A 89 15.76 -3.82 -15.62
C GLY A 89 16.19 -2.87 -14.51
N ILE A 90 15.58 -3.02 -13.34
CA ILE A 90 15.90 -2.21 -12.17
C ILE A 90 17.39 -2.37 -11.90
N LEU A 91 18.13 -1.27 -12.05
CA LEU A 91 19.34 -1.10 -11.26
C LEU A 91 18.85 -0.96 -9.83
N LEU A 92 19.12 -1.97 -9.00
CA LEU A 92 19.05 -1.77 -7.57
C LEU A 92 20.20 -0.82 -7.24
N ASP A 93 19.88 0.46 -7.33
CA ASP A 93 20.86 1.51 -7.19
C ASP A 93 20.95 1.89 -5.72
N ILE A 94 22.07 1.53 -5.11
CA ILE A 94 22.45 2.05 -3.79
C ILE A 94 22.74 3.57 -3.87
N ASP A 95 22.95 4.13 -5.07
CA ASP A 95 23.18 5.55 -5.30
C ASP A 95 21.88 6.36 -5.43
N GLY A 96 20.70 5.71 -5.37
CA GLY A 96 19.41 6.40 -5.24
C GLY A 96 19.15 6.96 -3.83
N GLY A 97 19.97 6.57 -2.85
CA GLY A 97 20.02 7.20 -1.54
C GLY A 97 20.76 8.55 -1.58
N PRO A 98 20.83 9.29 -0.46
CA PRO A 98 21.72 10.44 -0.36
C PRO A 98 23.13 10.13 -0.92
N VAL A 99 23.57 10.92 -1.90
CA VAL A 99 24.86 10.79 -2.60
C VAL A 99 26.04 11.38 -1.79
N ASP A 100 25.74 11.92 -0.61
CA ASP A 100 26.70 12.51 0.31
C ASP A 100 27.40 11.48 1.22
N ARG A 101 27.16 10.18 0.99
CA ARG A 101 27.67 9.08 1.81
C ARG A 101 27.88 7.80 1.01
N GLU A 102 28.74 6.93 1.53
CA GLU A 102 28.97 5.60 0.97
C GLU A 102 27.94 4.59 1.51
N TRP A 103 27.39 3.77 0.61
CA TRP A 103 26.42 2.73 0.96
C TRP A 103 27.09 1.35 0.96
N VAL A 104 27.08 0.70 2.11
CA VAL A 104 27.63 -0.66 2.26
C VAL A 104 26.49 -1.68 2.33
N TRP A 105 26.68 -2.81 1.65
CA TRP A 105 25.89 -4.01 1.84
C TRP A 105 26.28 -4.66 3.16
N ASN A 106 25.47 -4.45 4.19
CA ASN A 106 25.58 -5.20 5.44
C ASN A 106 24.36 -6.14 5.54
N ASP A 107 24.61 -7.41 5.84
CA ASP A 107 23.64 -8.39 6.32
C ASP A 107 22.51 -8.87 5.39
N ILE A 108 22.37 -8.35 4.16
CA ILE A 108 21.45 -8.93 3.15
C ILE A 108 22.26 -9.63 2.07
N HIS A 109 22.09 -10.94 1.94
CA HIS A 109 22.79 -11.71 0.92
C HIS A 109 22.16 -11.41 -0.47
N PRO A 110 22.94 -11.09 -1.52
CA PRO A 110 22.41 -10.71 -2.83
C PRO A 110 21.45 -11.76 -3.42
N TRP A 111 21.66 -13.04 -3.11
CA TRP A 111 20.79 -14.15 -3.53
C TRP A 111 19.45 -14.23 -2.78
N GLN A 112 19.16 -13.34 -1.84
CA GLN A 112 17.87 -13.24 -1.14
C GLN A 112 16.99 -12.13 -1.70
N LEU A 113 17.56 -11.27 -2.54
CA LEU A 113 16.84 -10.24 -3.27
C LEU A 113 16.27 -10.85 -4.56
N ARG A 114 14.99 -10.59 -4.81
CA ARG A 114 14.32 -10.95 -6.05
C ARG A 114 13.67 -9.71 -6.62
N VAL A 115 14.05 -9.38 -7.86
CA VAL A 115 13.34 -8.39 -8.66
C VAL A 115 12.69 -9.14 -9.79
N LEU A 116 11.38 -8.96 -9.93
CA LEU A 116 10.57 -9.68 -10.92
C LEU A 116 9.80 -8.66 -11.74
N GLU A 117 9.81 -8.84 -13.06
CA GLU A 117 8.80 -8.24 -13.92
C GLU A 117 7.46 -8.89 -13.57
N GLY A 118 6.52 -8.08 -13.09
CA GLY A 118 5.15 -8.52 -12.87
C GLY A 118 4.36 -8.51 -14.16
N SER A 119 3.19 -9.17 -14.14
CA SER A 119 2.15 -8.91 -15.14
C SER A 119 1.90 -7.39 -15.22
N PRO A 120 1.70 -6.79 -16.42
CA PRO A 120 1.44 -5.35 -16.55
C PRO A 120 0.33 -4.86 -15.61
N ARG A 121 -0.68 -5.71 -15.40
CA ARG A 121 -1.72 -5.52 -14.39
C ARG A 121 -1.45 -6.38 -13.15
N PRO A 122 -1.36 -5.77 -11.96
CA PRO A 122 -1.22 -6.52 -10.71
C PRO A 122 -2.50 -7.29 -10.41
N SER A 123 -2.34 -8.43 -9.73
CA SER A 123 -3.45 -9.20 -9.17
C SER A 123 -3.25 -9.26 -7.65
N LEU A 124 -3.92 -8.38 -6.91
CA LEU A 124 -3.81 -8.32 -5.44
C LEU A 124 -5.13 -8.67 -4.77
N LEU A 125 -5.04 -9.54 -3.77
CA LEU A 125 -6.11 -9.90 -2.86
C LEU A 125 -5.73 -9.40 -1.47
N LEU A 126 -6.38 -8.35 -0.99
CA LEU A 126 -6.01 -7.70 0.27
C LEU A 126 -7.18 -7.70 1.24
N LYS A 127 -6.90 -8.09 2.48
CA LYS A 127 -7.78 -7.73 3.59
C LYS A 127 -7.56 -6.28 3.97
N LEU A 128 -8.64 -5.55 4.23
CA LEU A 128 -8.55 -4.18 4.71
C LEU A 128 -8.03 -4.18 6.14
N HIS A 129 -7.05 -3.31 6.40
CA HIS A 129 -6.51 -3.07 7.72
C HIS A 129 -7.01 -1.73 8.24
N LEU A 130 -7.06 -1.57 9.55
CA LEU A 130 -7.26 -0.27 10.18
C LEU A 130 -6.09 0.66 9.87
N LEU A 131 -6.40 1.94 9.65
CA LEU A 131 -5.39 2.96 9.38
C LEU A 131 -4.33 2.97 10.51
N ARG A 132 -3.05 3.05 10.13
CA ARG A 132 -1.89 3.05 11.05
C ARG A 132 -1.81 1.81 11.97
N SER A 133 -2.40 0.69 11.59
CA SER A 133 -2.46 -0.50 12.43
C SER A 133 -2.11 -1.79 11.69
N ARG A 134 -1.72 -2.81 12.47
CA ARG A 134 -1.61 -4.22 12.01
C ARG A 134 -2.95 -4.94 12.05
N SER A 135 -3.93 -4.37 12.75
CA SER A 135 -5.24 -4.99 12.92
C SER A 135 -6.04 -4.90 11.63
N LEU A 136 -6.78 -5.98 11.35
CA LEU A 136 -7.76 -6.00 10.28
C LEU A 136 -8.93 -5.06 10.60
N LEU A 137 -9.59 -4.59 9.55
CA LEU A 137 -10.88 -3.91 9.65
C LEU A 137 -12.00 -4.91 10.02
N GLU A 138 -11.84 -6.18 9.63
CA GLU A 138 -12.70 -7.29 10.07
C GLU A 138 -12.61 -7.49 11.59
N GLY A 139 -13.76 -7.73 12.23
CA GLY A 139 -13.86 -7.97 13.66
C GLY A 139 -14.85 -7.06 14.37
N LYS A 140 -14.76 -7.05 15.71
CA LYS A 140 -15.65 -6.29 16.58
C LYS A 140 -15.31 -4.80 16.51
N VAL A 141 -16.32 -4.00 16.22
CA VAL A 141 -16.32 -2.55 16.13
C VAL A 141 -16.97 -1.97 17.37
N THR A 142 -16.22 -1.13 18.08
CA THR A 142 -16.73 -0.36 19.23
C THR A 142 -16.74 1.15 18.99
N GLU A 143 -16.26 1.59 17.83
CA GLU A 143 -16.13 2.99 17.44
C GLU A 143 -17.20 3.38 16.41
N LYS A 144 -17.57 4.66 16.36
CA LYS A 144 -18.57 5.18 15.41
C LYS A 144 -18.03 5.36 14.00
N GLN A 145 -16.71 5.27 13.82
CA GLN A 145 -16.06 5.41 12.53
C GLN A 145 -14.76 4.63 12.53
N LEU A 146 -14.54 3.81 11.50
CA LEU A 146 -13.28 3.11 11.27
C LEU A 146 -12.80 3.43 9.87
N ILE A 147 -11.52 3.80 9.76
CA ILE A 147 -10.90 4.18 8.49
C ILE A 147 -9.92 3.07 8.11
N SER A 148 -10.02 2.60 6.87
CA SER A 148 -9.08 1.63 6.34
C SER A 148 -7.74 2.28 5.99
N HIS A 149 -6.70 1.46 5.96
CA HIS A 149 -5.47 1.83 5.33
C HIS A 149 -5.67 2.10 3.81
N PRO A 150 -4.93 3.06 3.20
CA PRO A 150 -5.00 3.36 1.77
C PRO A 150 -4.65 2.19 0.86
N ILE A 151 -5.33 2.07 -0.28
CA ILE A 151 -5.04 1.10 -1.34
C ILE A 151 -4.90 1.83 -2.69
N PRO A 152 -4.12 1.29 -3.64
CA PRO A 152 -3.97 1.90 -4.97
C PRO A 152 -5.20 1.70 -5.84
N ALA A 153 -5.49 2.70 -6.68
CA ALA A 153 -6.58 2.64 -7.66
C ALA A 153 -6.19 3.15 -9.06
N LEU A 154 -5.05 3.84 -9.22
CA LEU A 154 -4.68 4.47 -10.49
C LEU A 154 -4.39 3.44 -11.59
N GLY A 155 -5.23 3.43 -12.62
CA GLY A 155 -5.13 2.50 -13.75
C GLY A 155 -5.45 1.05 -13.37
N LEU A 156 -6.14 0.84 -12.25
CA LEU A 156 -6.45 -0.48 -11.70
C LEU A 156 -7.96 -0.64 -11.53
N GLN A 157 -8.46 -1.86 -11.71
CA GLN A 157 -9.82 -2.20 -11.36
C GLN A 157 -9.86 -2.64 -9.90
N VAL A 158 -10.47 -1.84 -9.02
CA VAL A 158 -10.57 -2.15 -7.58
C VAL A 158 -12.00 -2.58 -7.24
N THR A 159 -12.17 -3.81 -6.79
CA THR A 159 -13.44 -4.34 -6.29
C THR A 159 -13.39 -4.52 -4.78
N LEU A 160 -14.29 -3.87 -4.06
CA LEU A 160 -14.48 -3.95 -2.63
C LEU A 160 -15.60 -4.95 -2.29
N LEU A 161 -15.32 -5.85 -1.35
CA LEU A 161 -16.30 -6.71 -0.69
C LEU A 161 -16.43 -6.31 0.77
N PHE A 162 -17.66 -6.03 1.20
CA PHE A 162 -17.92 -5.58 2.57
C PHE A 162 -19.21 -6.19 3.14
N LYS A 163 -19.17 -6.66 4.39
CA LYS A 163 -20.33 -7.18 5.12
C LYS A 163 -20.18 -6.90 6.62
N ALA A 164 -21.21 -6.32 7.22
CA ALA A 164 -21.33 -6.14 8.67
C ALA A 164 -22.66 -6.69 9.20
N ASP A 165 -22.72 -7.01 10.48
CA ASP A 165 -23.95 -7.41 11.19
C ASP A 165 -24.89 -6.22 11.48
N GLU A 166 -24.37 -5.00 11.45
CA GLU A 166 -25.14 -3.78 11.63
C GLU A 166 -25.24 -3.00 10.33
N SER A 167 -26.37 -2.33 10.12
CA SER A 167 -26.50 -1.37 9.04
C SER A 167 -25.60 -0.15 9.27
N GLY A 168 -25.17 0.52 8.20
CA GLY A 168 -24.27 1.66 8.32
C GLY A 168 -24.03 2.40 7.02
N ARG A 169 -23.05 3.29 7.04
CA ARG A 169 -22.55 4.02 5.87
C ARG A 169 -21.10 3.62 5.63
N LEU A 170 -20.76 3.33 4.38
CA LEU A 170 -19.38 3.17 3.93
C LEU A 170 -19.08 4.32 2.98
N SER A 171 -18.18 5.21 3.39
CA SER A 171 -17.67 6.28 2.52
C SER A 171 -16.41 5.78 1.82
N ILE A 172 -16.32 5.99 0.52
CA ILE A 172 -15.15 5.71 -0.30
C ILE A 172 -14.45 7.05 -0.49
N GLU A 173 -13.24 7.17 0.01
CA GLU A 173 -12.47 8.42 0.00
C GLU A 173 -11.27 8.29 -0.94
N THR A 174 -10.96 9.34 -1.69
CA THR A 174 -9.78 9.42 -2.56
C THR A 174 -8.74 10.38 -2.01
N TYR A 175 -7.46 10.09 -2.24
CA TYR A 175 -6.37 11.00 -1.93
C TYR A 175 -6.23 12.08 -3.01
N THR A 176 -6.03 13.33 -2.61
CA THR A 176 -5.76 14.46 -3.52
C THR A 176 -4.29 14.85 -3.47
N LEU A 177 -3.81 15.50 -4.53
CA LEU A 177 -2.44 16.03 -4.57
C LEU A 177 -2.19 17.17 -3.56
N ASN A 178 -3.26 17.69 -2.92
CA ASN A 178 -3.17 18.65 -1.82
C ASN A 178 -2.91 17.97 -0.46
N GLY A 179 -2.79 16.64 -0.44
CA GLY A 179 -2.53 15.88 0.77
C GLY A 179 -3.79 15.56 1.59
N THR A 180 -4.98 15.80 1.05
CA THR A 180 -6.26 15.56 1.72
C THR A 180 -6.95 14.31 1.21
N TRP A 181 -7.88 13.80 2.02
CA TRP A 181 -8.79 12.73 1.63
C TRP A 181 -10.17 13.32 1.46
N GLU A 182 -10.77 13.12 0.29
CA GLU A 182 -12.10 13.64 -0.06
C GLU A 182 -13.05 12.48 -0.36
N GLU A 183 -14.32 12.63 0.00
CA GLU A 183 -15.34 11.62 -0.33
C GLU A 183 -15.56 11.56 -1.84
N LEU A 184 -15.36 10.37 -2.41
CA LEU A 184 -15.57 10.05 -3.82
C LEU A 184 -17.00 9.52 -4.04
N ASP A 185 -17.42 8.58 -3.19
CA ASP A 185 -18.75 7.97 -3.22
C ASP A 185 -19.16 7.46 -1.83
N SER A 186 -20.43 7.12 -1.65
CA SER A 186 -20.95 6.56 -0.42
C SER A 186 -22.01 5.49 -0.62
N LEU A 187 -21.84 4.38 0.10
CA LEU A 187 -22.71 3.23 0.08
C LEU A 187 -23.48 3.08 1.39
N LYS A 188 -24.75 2.71 1.28
CA LYS A 188 -25.52 2.21 2.42
C LYS A 188 -25.18 0.74 2.61
N ILE A 189 -24.72 0.39 3.81
CA ILE A 189 -24.45 -0.99 4.20
C ILE A 189 -25.72 -1.58 4.82
N PRO A 190 -26.39 -2.51 4.15
CA PRO A 190 -27.47 -3.29 4.76
C PRO A 190 -26.90 -4.26 5.80
N GLU A 191 -27.66 -4.45 6.88
CA GLU A 191 -27.37 -5.45 7.89
C GLU A 191 -27.26 -6.86 7.27
N ASN A 192 -26.21 -7.59 7.65
CA ASN A 192 -25.97 -8.99 7.33
C ASN A 192 -25.96 -9.35 5.85
N LYS A 193 -25.78 -8.38 4.95
CA LYS A 193 -25.73 -8.59 3.50
C LYS A 193 -24.38 -8.17 2.93
N LEU A 194 -23.79 -9.08 2.16
CA LEU A 194 -22.54 -8.81 1.44
C LEU A 194 -22.83 -7.82 0.31
N ILE A 195 -22.03 -6.76 0.25
CA ILE A 195 -21.99 -5.85 -0.88
C ILE A 195 -20.71 -6.09 -1.70
N SER A 196 -20.83 -5.86 -3.00
CA SER A 196 -19.70 -5.78 -3.93
C SER A 196 -19.79 -4.44 -4.64
N TYR A 197 -18.70 -3.68 -4.64
CA TYR A 197 -18.61 -2.38 -5.27
C TYR A 197 -17.31 -2.29 -6.07
N THR A 198 -17.39 -1.94 -7.36
CA THR A 198 -16.21 -1.69 -8.19
C THR A 198 -16.02 -0.19 -8.32
N ILE A 199 -14.83 0.29 -7.98
CA ILE A 199 -14.45 1.69 -8.19
C ILE A 199 -14.14 1.87 -9.67
N GLY A 200 -14.92 2.72 -10.34
CA GLY A 200 -14.77 2.98 -11.78
C GLY A 200 -13.90 4.18 -12.10
N GLU A 201 -13.66 5.03 -11.10
CA GLU A 201 -12.91 6.27 -11.25
C GLU A 201 -11.41 6.01 -11.23
N ASN A 202 -10.70 6.69 -12.14
CA ASN A 202 -9.25 6.61 -12.22
C ASN A 202 -8.60 7.60 -11.24
N VAL A 203 -8.57 7.21 -9.95
CA VAL A 203 -8.05 8.03 -8.84
C VAL A 203 -6.76 7.42 -8.28
N PRO A 204 -5.86 8.21 -7.64
CA PRO A 204 -4.56 7.71 -7.21
C PRO A 204 -4.70 6.58 -6.18
N LEU A 205 -5.35 6.90 -5.07
CA LEU A 205 -5.53 6.03 -3.92
C LEU A 205 -6.96 6.12 -3.45
N VAL A 206 -7.46 5.03 -2.90
CA VAL A 206 -8.73 5.00 -2.19
C VAL A 206 -8.53 4.46 -0.78
N ARG A 207 -9.44 4.82 0.11
CA ARG A 207 -9.65 4.15 1.40
C ARG A 207 -11.13 4.14 1.72
N VAL A 208 -11.53 3.33 2.67
CA VAL A 208 -12.93 3.28 3.11
C VAL A 208 -13.08 3.75 4.54
N SER A 209 -14.19 4.41 4.83
CA SER A 209 -14.59 4.87 6.16
C SER A 209 -15.94 4.27 6.50
N TYR A 210 -15.99 3.35 7.46
CA TYR A 210 -17.21 2.68 7.87
C TYR A 210 -17.78 3.31 9.14
N SER A 211 -19.04 3.72 9.09
CA SER A 211 -19.80 4.22 10.23
C SER A 211 -21.03 3.36 10.45
N PRO A 212 -21.00 2.41 11.42
CA PRO A 212 -22.18 1.63 11.77
C PRO A 212 -23.23 2.53 12.41
N LYS A 213 -24.51 2.19 12.21
CA LYS A 213 -25.63 2.91 12.81
C LYS A 213 -25.68 2.71 14.33
N THR A 214 -25.34 1.51 14.78
CA THR A 214 -25.30 1.11 16.19
C THR A 214 -23.94 0.49 16.51
N VAL A 215 -23.45 0.69 17.73
CA VAL A 215 -22.27 0.00 18.26
C VAL A 215 -22.64 -0.78 19.53
N PRO A 216 -22.04 -1.96 19.79
CA PRO A 216 -21.02 -2.61 18.96
C PRO A 216 -21.59 -3.18 17.66
N ALA A 217 -20.76 -3.25 16.64
CA ALA A 217 -21.00 -3.93 15.38
C ALA A 217 -19.88 -4.95 15.12
N THR A 218 -20.05 -5.82 14.14
CA THR A 218 -19.06 -6.80 13.69
C THR A 218 -18.96 -6.75 12.17
N ILE A 219 -17.77 -6.45 11.68
CA ILE A 219 -17.46 -6.55 10.25
C ILE A 219 -16.98 -7.98 9.98
N SER A 220 -17.74 -8.72 9.17
CA SER A 220 -17.44 -10.12 8.84
C SER A 220 -16.66 -10.28 7.53
N VAL A 221 -16.74 -9.30 6.63
CA VAL A 221 -15.96 -9.26 5.39
C VAL A 221 -15.51 -7.81 5.16
N ALA A 222 -14.20 -7.61 4.95
CA ALA A 222 -13.64 -6.33 4.50
C ALA A 222 -12.39 -6.59 3.66
N GLN A 223 -12.59 -6.70 2.35
CA GLN A 223 -11.57 -7.19 1.40
C GLN A 223 -11.62 -6.41 0.10
N VAL A 224 -10.48 -6.32 -0.58
CA VAL A 224 -10.36 -5.69 -1.90
C VAL A 224 -9.59 -6.58 -2.86
N PHE A 225 -10.05 -6.56 -4.11
CA PHE A 225 -9.51 -7.28 -5.25
C PHE A 225 -9.04 -6.23 -6.26
N ILE A 226 -7.78 -6.30 -6.68
CA ILE A 226 -7.17 -5.34 -7.58
C ILE A 226 -6.69 -6.11 -8.81
N CYS A 227 -7.18 -5.72 -10.00
CA CYS A 227 -6.93 -6.35 -11.29
C CYS A 227 -6.61 -5.35 -12.41
#